data_AF-A0A7C6R4U8-F1
#
_entry.id   AF-A0A7C6R4U8-F1
#
_cell.length_a   1.000
_cell.length_b   1.000
_cell.length_c   1.000
_cell.angle_alpha   90.00
_cell.angle_beta   90.00
_cell.angle_gamma   90.00
#
_symmetry.space_group_name_H-M   'P 1'
#
loop_
_entity.id
_entity.type
_entity.pdbx_description
1 polymer ?
#
loop_
_entity_poly.entity_id
_entity_poly.type
_entity_poly.pdbx_seq_one_letter_code
_entity_poly.pdbx_strand_id
1 'polypeptide(L)'
;PAANMLIAVFAAAALGLGAWQLPFGRELVAVIREIIHINVILAVFNLLPIPPLDGSKILAGILPGRQEWLYTLENYGVIILLFLLFTGIIGRVLGWIIIPIYRALIGLATALSTIAF
;
A
#
# COMPACT_ATOMS: atom_id res chain seq x y z
N PRO A 1 4.40 6.31 3.09
CA PRO A 1 3.36 5.84 2.13
C PRO A 1 3.65 6.10 0.64
N ALA A 2 4.04 7.32 0.25
CA ALA A 2 4.23 7.70 -1.15
C ALA A 2 5.28 6.85 -1.88
N ALA A 3 6.44 6.61 -1.24
CA ALA A 3 7.50 5.76 -1.81
C ALA A 3 7.00 4.34 -2.14
N ASN A 4 6.23 3.71 -1.24
CA ASN A 4 5.66 2.39 -1.50
C ASN A 4 4.69 2.43 -2.69
N MET A 5 3.86 3.46 -2.80
CA MET A 5 2.97 3.61 -3.95
C MET A 5 3.75 3.78 -5.26
N LEU A 6 4.84 4.56 -5.25
CA LEU A 6 5.73 4.70 -6.42
C LEU A 6 6.35 3.35 -6.81
N ILE A 7 6.86 2.58 -5.85
CA ILE A 7 7.42 1.24 -6.09
C ILE A 7 6.35 0.33 -6.73
N ALA A 8 5.12 0.33 -6.21
CA ALA A 8 4.03 -0.47 -6.77
C ALA A 8 3.70 -0.07 -8.22
N VAL A 9 3.69 1.23 -8.52
CA VAL A 9 3.47 1.74 -9.90
C VAL A 9 4.61 1.35 -10.83
N PHE A 10 5.87 1.52 -10.41
CA PHE A 10 7.03 1.12 -11.21
C PHE A 10 7.06 -0.38 -11.47
N ALA A 11 6.74 -1.20 -10.45
CA ALA A 11 6.64 -2.64 -10.59
C ALA A 11 5.53 -3.06 -11.58
N ALA A 12 4.37 -2.41 -11.53
CA ALA A 12 3.29 -2.63 -12.49
C ALA A 12 3.69 -2.22 -13.92
N ALA A 13 4.37 -1.09 -14.08
CA ALA A 13 4.89 -0.65 -15.37
C ALA A 13 5.92 -1.63 -15.93
N ALA A 14 6.89 -2.07 -15.11
CA ALA A 14 7.88 -3.06 -15.50
C ALA A 14 7.23 -4.38 -15.96
N LEU A 15 6.20 -4.84 -15.23
CA LEU A 15 5.43 -6.02 -15.61
C LEU A 15 4.76 -5.85 -16.99
N GLY A 16 4.13 -4.70 -17.23
CA GLY A 16 3.47 -4.40 -18.49
C GLY A 16 4.42 -4.23 -19.67
N LEU A 17 5.61 -3.66 -19.44
CA LEU A 17 6.60 -3.39 -20.49
C LEU A 17 7.43 -4.61 -20.90
N GLY A 18 7.09 -5.82 -20.43
CA GLY A 18 7.70 -7.06 -20.93
C GLY A 18 8.63 -7.77 -19.95
N ALA A 19 8.58 -7.49 -18.65
CA ALA A 19 9.36 -8.25 -17.66
C ALA A 19 9.07 -9.77 -17.70
N TRP A 20 7.90 -10.17 -18.21
CA TRP A 20 7.51 -11.57 -18.45
C TRP A 20 8.26 -12.26 -19.60
N GLN A 21 8.96 -11.50 -20.46
CA GLN A 21 9.75 -12.02 -21.59
C GLN A 21 11.19 -12.36 -21.21
N LEU A 22 11.63 -11.93 -20.03
CA LEU A 22 12.96 -12.23 -19.52
C LEU A 22 13.10 -13.73 -19.20
N PRO A 23 14.34 -14.27 -19.15
CA PRO A 23 14.58 -15.58 -18.56
C PRO A 23 13.95 -15.67 -17.17
N PHE A 24 13.29 -16.79 -16.85
CA PHE A 24 12.49 -16.96 -15.63
C PHE A 24 11.28 -16.02 -15.51
N GLY A 25 10.69 -15.63 -16.65
CA GLY A 25 9.59 -14.67 -16.69
C GLY A 25 8.37 -15.06 -15.84
N ARG A 26 8.08 -16.35 -15.65
CA ARG A 26 6.95 -16.80 -14.80
C ARG A 26 7.22 -16.51 -13.33
N GLU A 27 8.41 -16.84 -12.86
CA GLU A 27 8.87 -16.60 -11.50
C GLU A 27 8.97 -15.09 -11.24
N LEU A 28 9.48 -14.34 -12.21
CA LEU A 28 9.61 -12.89 -12.14
C LEU A 28 8.23 -12.20 -12.05
N VAL A 29 7.25 -12.66 -12.81
CA VAL A 29 5.86 -12.17 -12.73
C VAL A 29 5.29 -12.39 -11.33
N ALA A 30 5.52 -13.57 -10.73
CA ALA A 30 5.04 -13.85 -9.37
C ALA A 30 5.69 -12.91 -8.35
N VAL A 31 7.01 -12.75 -8.41
CA VAL A 31 7.75 -11.83 -7.52
C VAL A 31 7.29 -10.39 -7.69
N ILE A 32 7.13 -9.90 -8.93
CA ILE A 32 6.68 -8.54 -9.19
C ILE A 32 5.25 -8.32 -8.69
N ARG A 33 4.35 -9.29 -8.85
CA ARG A 33 2.99 -9.19 -8.31
C ARG A 33 2.99 -9.08 -6.78
N GLU A 34 3.85 -9.84 -6.09
CA GLU A 34 4.01 -9.70 -4.64
C GLU A 34 4.63 -8.36 -4.24
N ILE A 35 5.59 -7.84 -5.01
CA ILE A 35 6.13 -6.49 -4.81
C ILE A 35 5.01 -5.45 -4.89
N ILE A 36 4.16 -5.51 -5.92
CA ILE A 36 3.01 -4.61 -6.07
C ILE A 36 2.08 -4.75 -4.86
N HIS A 37 1.70 -5.99 -4.51
CA HIS A 37 0.75 -6.27 -3.45
C HIS A 37 1.24 -5.77 -2.08
N ILE A 38 2.47 -6.14 -1.68
CA ILE A 38 3.07 -5.73 -0.41
C ILE A 38 3.21 -4.20 -0.34
N ASN A 39 3.66 -3.55 -1.42
CA ASN A 39 3.82 -2.10 -1.42
C ASN A 39 2.48 -1.36 -1.34
N VAL A 40 1.42 -1.86 -1.99
CA VAL A 40 0.06 -1.30 -1.82
C VAL A 40 -0.42 -1.47 -0.38
N ILE A 41 -0.25 -2.66 0.21
CA ILE A 41 -0.59 -2.90 1.62
C ILE A 41 0.15 -1.91 2.52
N LEU A 42 1.46 -1.80 2.39
CA LEU A 42 2.28 -0.91 3.20
C LEU A 42 1.95 0.57 2.99
N ALA A 43 1.60 0.97 1.76
CA ALA A 43 1.16 2.33 1.48
C ALA A 43 -0.17 2.64 2.18
N VAL A 44 -1.19 1.79 2.01
CA VAL A 44 -2.52 1.98 2.58
C VAL A 44 -2.48 1.87 4.11
N PHE A 45 -1.76 0.89 4.65
CA PHE A 45 -1.58 0.73 6.10
C PHE A 45 -0.94 1.97 6.73
N ASN A 46 0.12 2.53 6.12
CA ASN A 46 0.76 3.75 6.60
C ASN A 46 -0.11 5.02 6.42
N LEU A 47 -1.26 4.96 5.75
CA LEU A 47 -2.22 6.07 5.69
C LEU A 47 -3.25 6.04 6.83
N LEU A 48 -3.29 4.97 7.63
CA LEU A 48 -4.17 4.93 8.80
C LEU A 48 -3.81 6.05 9.79
N PRO A 49 -4.78 6.83 10.28
CA PRO A 49 -4.55 7.92 11.23
C PRO A 49 -4.36 7.40 12.67
N ILE A 50 -3.49 6.41 12.86
CA ILE A 50 -3.21 5.76 14.16
C ILE A 50 -1.70 5.81 14.39
N PRO A 51 -1.20 6.49 15.44
CA PRO A 51 0.22 6.44 15.78
C PRO A 51 0.71 5.00 16.02
N PRO A 52 1.96 4.64 15.65
CA PRO A 52 3.02 5.50 15.13
C PRO A 52 3.02 5.68 13.60
N LEU A 53 1.96 5.26 12.90
CA LEU A 53 1.89 5.26 11.44
C LEU A 53 1.94 6.68 10.86
N ASP A 54 2.45 6.81 9.64
CA ASP A 54 2.62 8.12 8.98
C ASP A 54 1.28 8.88 8.84
N GLY A 55 0.17 8.17 8.69
CA GLY A 55 -1.16 8.74 8.52
C GLY A 55 -1.61 9.63 9.68
N SER A 56 -1.19 9.35 10.91
CA SER A 56 -1.51 10.21 12.06
C SER A 56 -0.78 11.56 11.97
N LYS A 57 0.48 11.55 11.51
CA LYS A 57 1.28 12.76 11.28
C LYS A 57 0.77 13.55 10.07
N ILE A 58 0.36 12.87 9.01
CA ILE A 58 -0.27 13.49 7.84
C ILE A 58 -1.56 14.20 8.27
N LEU A 59 -2.44 13.52 9.02
CA LEU A 59 -3.68 14.11 9.52
C LEU A 59 -3.41 15.32 10.43
N ALA A 60 -2.42 15.20 11.33
CA ALA A 60 -2.00 16.28 12.22
C ALA A 60 -1.46 17.51 11.47
N GLY A 61 -0.80 17.31 10.32
CA GLY A 61 -0.34 18.39 9.46
C GLY A 61 -1.45 19.08 8.65
N ILE A 62 -2.58 18.40 8.43
CA ILE A 62 -3.74 18.94 7.70
C ILE A 62 -4.69 19.71 8.63
N LEU A 63 -4.85 19.26 9.88
CA LEU A 63 -5.78 19.86 10.84
C LEU A 63 -5.20 21.12 11.50
N PRO A 64 -5.92 22.26 11.51
CA PRO A 64 -5.49 23.45 12.24
C PRO A 64 -5.66 23.28 13.76
N GLY A 65 -4.70 23.78 14.55
CA GLY A 65 -4.76 23.83 16.02
C GLY A 65 -3.73 22.97 16.76
N ARG A 66 -3.81 22.94 18.10
CA ARG A 66 -2.95 22.09 18.95
C ARG A 66 -3.41 20.64 18.86
N GLN A 67 -2.49 19.75 18.51
CA GLN A 67 -2.76 18.32 18.28
C GLN A 67 -2.68 17.54 19.61
N GLU A 68 -3.36 18.00 20.67
CA GLU A 68 -3.30 17.37 22.00
C GLU A 68 -3.86 15.94 21.98
N TRP A 69 -4.79 15.68 21.06
CA TRP A 69 -5.29 14.35 20.75
C TRP A 69 -4.19 13.40 20.27
N LEU A 70 -3.19 13.89 19.54
CA LEU A 70 -2.11 13.07 18.99
C LEU A 70 -1.23 12.50 20.11
N TYR A 71 -0.86 13.31 21.10
CA TYR A 71 -0.10 12.84 22.26
C TYR A 71 -0.85 11.78 23.07
N THR A 72 -2.17 11.93 23.20
CA THR A 72 -3.01 10.93 23.87
C THR A 72 -3.05 9.62 23.07
N LEU A 73 -3.19 9.72 21.74
CA LEU A 73 -3.19 8.59 20.82
C LEU A 73 -1.81 7.94 20.67
N GLU A 74 -0.71 8.67 20.84
CA GLU A 74 0.65 8.10 20.80
C GLU A 74 0.89 7.11 21.95
N ASN A 75 0.38 7.41 23.14
CA ASN A 75 0.53 6.54 24.31
C ASN A 75 -0.17 5.17 24.14
N TYR A 76 -1.30 5.13 23.44
CA TYR A 76 -2.09 3.90 23.25
C TYR A 76 -2.06 3.35 21.82
N GLY A 77 -1.51 4.10 20.86
CA GLY A 77 -1.63 3.84 19.43
C GLY A 77 -1.08 2.49 19.02
N VAL A 78 0.09 2.12 19.57
CA VAL A 78 0.70 0.80 19.33
C VAL A 78 -0.20 -0.32 19.84
N ILE A 79 -0.77 -0.18 21.04
CA ILE A 79 -1.64 -1.20 21.64
C ILE A 79 -2.93 -1.35 20.84
N ILE A 80 -3.56 -0.23 20.45
CA ILE A 80 -4.75 -0.21 19.61
C ILE A 80 -4.46 -0.88 18.26
N LEU A 81 -3.33 -0.54 17.64
CA LEU A 81 -2.93 -1.09 16.34
C LEU A 81 -2.73 -2.61 16.42
N LEU A 82 -2.03 -3.09 17.45
CA LEU A 82 -1.83 -4.53 17.66
C LEU A 82 -3.16 -5.25 17.89
N PHE A 83 -4.03 -4.71 18.74
CA PHE A 83 -5.36 -5.28 18.99
C PHE A 83 -6.18 -5.39 17.69
N LEU A 84 -6.21 -4.31 16.90
CA LEU A 84 -6.91 -4.27 15.62
C LEU A 84 -6.29 -5.20 14.56
N LEU A 85 -4.98 -5.47 14.65
CA LEU A 85 -4.29 -6.42 13.78
C LEU A 85 -4.64 -7.86 14.14
N PHE A 86 -4.60 -8.22 15.44
CA PHE A 86 -4.93 -9.57 15.92
C PHE A 86 -6.39 -9.95 15.69
N THR A 87 -7.30 -8.99 15.75
CA THR A 87 -8.72 -9.22 15.43
C THR A 87 -8.97 -9.40 13.92
N GLY A 88 -7.99 -9.12 13.07
CA GLY A 88 -8.11 -9.18 11.61
C GLY A 88 -9.02 -8.10 11.00
N ILE A 89 -9.53 -7.17 11.81
CA ILE A 89 -10.44 -6.11 11.36
C ILE A 89 -9.72 -5.19 10.38
N ILE A 90 -8.46 -4.83 10.65
CA ILE A 90 -7.65 -3.99 9.76
C ILE A 90 -7.57 -4.62 8.37
N GLY A 91 -7.23 -5.91 8.26
CA GLY A 91 -7.13 -6.58 6.97
C GLY A 91 -8.43 -6.54 6.18
N ARG A 92 -9.57 -6.79 6.86
CA ARG A 92 -10.90 -6.76 6.22
C ARG A 92 -11.29 -5.36 5.76
N VAL A 93 -11.08 -4.34 6.59
CA VAL A 93 -11.43 -2.94 6.29
C VAL A 93 -10.51 -2.39 5.21
N LEU A 94 -9.20 -2.54 5.37
CA LEU A 94 -8.23 -2.08 4.39
C LEU A 94 -8.34 -2.82 3.05
N GLY A 95 -8.82 -4.07 3.05
CA GLY A 95 -9.08 -4.83 1.82
C GLY A 95 -9.99 -4.10 0.83
N TRP A 96 -10.98 -3.34 1.32
CA TRP A 96 -11.85 -2.53 0.46
C TRP A 96 -11.10 -1.44 -0.32
N ILE A 97 -9.95 -0.99 0.19
CA ILE A 97 -9.10 0.02 -0.44
C ILE A 97 -7.94 -0.64 -1.21
N ILE A 98 -7.33 -1.67 -0.64
CA ILE A 98 -6.17 -2.36 -1.21
C ILE A 98 -6.54 -3.08 -2.51
N ILE A 99 -7.66 -3.82 -2.52
CA ILE A 99 -8.06 -4.65 -3.67
C ILE A 99 -8.29 -3.82 -4.93
N PRO A 100 -9.07 -2.72 -4.94
CA PRO A 100 -9.27 -1.94 -6.15
C PRO A 100 -7.98 -1.27 -6.64
N ILE A 101 -7.12 -0.79 -5.73
CA ILE A 101 -5.81 -0.21 -6.11
C ILE A 101 -4.93 -1.28 -6.77
N TYR A 102 -4.81 -2.45 -6.13
CA TYR A 102 -4.04 -3.55 -6.69
C TYR A 102 -4.58 -3.98 -8.06
N ARG A 103 -5.91 -4.14 -8.21
CA ARG A 103 -6.54 -4.46 -9.49
C ARG A 103 -6.30 -3.39 -10.55
N ALA A 104 -6.33 -2.11 -10.19
CA ALA A 104 -6.04 -1.02 -11.12
C ALA A 104 -4.58 -1.07 -11.59
N LEU A 105 -3.62 -1.35 -10.70
CA LEU A 105 -2.21 -1.51 -11.07
C LEU A 105 -1.97 -2.72 -11.97
N ILE A 106 -2.61 -3.85 -11.68
CA ILE A 106 -2.54 -5.02 -12.57
C ILE A 106 -3.23 -4.71 -13.91
N GLY A 107 -4.35 -4.00 -13.91
CA GLY A 107 -5.03 -3.52 -15.13
C GLY A 107 -4.11 -2.63 -15.98
N LEU A 108 -3.41 -1.69 -15.35
CA LEU A 108 -2.38 -0.87 -16.00
C LEU A 108 -1.29 -1.73 -16.63
N ALA A 109 -0.75 -2.70 -15.90
CA ALA A 109 0.26 -3.62 -16.42
C ALA A 109 -0.27 -4.39 -17.66
N THR A 110 -1.51 -4.88 -17.61
CA THR A 110 -2.11 -5.57 -18.76
C THR A 110 -2.31 -4.65 -19.97
N ALA A 111 -2.79 -3.42 -19.76
CA ALA A 111 -2.99 -2.45 -20.84
C ALA A 111 -1.66 -2.06 -21.50
N LEU A 112 -0.61 -1.84 -20.70
CA LEU A 112 0.73 -1.58 -21.21
C LEU A 112 1.27 -2.76 -22.03
N SER A 113 1.02 -3.99 -21.57
CA SER A 113 1.47 -5.19 -22.29
C SER A 113 0.83 -5.36 -23.66
N THR A 114 -0.44 -4.95 -23.83
CA THR A 114 -1.14 -5.00 -25.13
C THR A 114 -0.73 -3.89 -26.10
N ILE A 115 -0.10 -2.83 -25.61
CA ILE A 115 0.39 -1.73 -26.45
C ILE A 115 1.84 -2.01 -26.87
N ALA A 116 2.63 -2.63 -25.98
CA ALA A 116 4.04 -2.88 -26.20
C ALA A 116 4.32 -4.07 -27.13
N PHE A 117 3.38 -5.01 -27.27
CA PHE A 117 3.50 -6.27 -28.03
C PHE A 117 2.17 -6.64 -28.68
#